data_AF-A0A9P4PV13-F1
#
_entry.id   AF-A0A9P4PV13-F1
#
_cell.length_a   1.000
_cell.length_b   1.000
_cell.length_c   1.000
_cell.angle_alpha   90.00
_cell.angle_beta   90.00
_cell.angle_gamma   90.00
#
_symmetry.space_group_name_H-M   'P 1'
#
loop_
_entity.id
_entity.type
_entity.pdbx_description
1 polymer ?
#
loop_
_entity_poly.entity_id
_entity_poly.type
_entity_poly.pdbx_seq_one_letter_code
_entity_poly.pdbx_strand_id
1 'polypeptide(L)'
;MQDSLRKHPAAEIEPARVSRGVWKDQLLVDRSLRMMSLLMSAFAIAMLVVIATHAQTFGNRVNKFTSSVGGAPQDCHATTRTNTAVLLVVNVAATMVLGMSNTYQQIITSLQTSDLRYMLEKFGDSRVGTNSPWNINRKEKGKAKSWAAWLLLVCTSLPIHFLANSLVGPSYVVEPPPTVTFNETTYSEVIRTGRTYNSIDESVIVSSSSFLCWSAFRTGQASFPRSTMLMKKDIDSANQGGLVYSSMSVTYAKENCSGLAGTWDDSLVDGLEPTYKLDAGNSGQYVEGDCINGQNVVCTVRSKKPAQCRFNVRMNAAF
;
A
#
# COMPACT_ATOMS: atom_id res chain seq x y z
N MET A 1 61.54 -16.11 10.91
CA MET A 1 60.31 -15.67 10.24
C MET A 1 59.86 -14.35 10.85
N GLN A 2 60.15 -13.24 10.20
CA GLN A 2 59.37 -12.01 10.31
C GLN A 2 59.71 -11.20 9.06
N ASP A 3 58.89 -11.43 8.03
CA ASP A 3 59.00 -10.74 6.76
C ASP A 3 58.85 -9.24 6.98
N SER A 4 59.88 -8.54 6.53
CA SER A 4 59.90 -7.11 6.31
C SER A 4 58.79 -6.79 5.29
N LEU A 5 57.68 -6.23 5.77
CA LEU A 5 56.76 -5.49 4.92
C LEU A 5 57.54 -4.29 4.35
N ARG A 6 58.18 -4.53 3.21
CA ARG A 6 58.88 -3.54 2.40
C ARG A 6 57.90 -2.39 2.16
N LYS A 7 58.14 -1.24 2.79
CA LYS A 7 57.32 -0.04 2.63
C LYS A 7 57.19 0.27 1.13
N HIS A 8 55.96 0.34 0.65
CA HIS A 8 55.69 0.63 -0.75
C HIS A 8 56.23 2.02 -1.08
N PRO A 9 57.02 2.21 -2.16
CA PRO A 9 57.65 3.51 -2.50
C PRO A 9 56.64 4.64 -2.76
N ALA A 10 55.35 4.31 -2.91
CA ALA A 10 54.26 5.27 -2.99
C ALA A 10 53.92 5.95 -1.64
N ALA A 11 54.36 5.38 -0.50
CA ALA A 11 54.08 5.91 0.84
C ALA A 11 54.96 7.13 1.22
N GLU A 12 56.02 7.40 0.45
CA GLU A 12 56.94 8.53 0.66
C GLU A 12 56.69 9.70 -0.28
N ILE A 13 55.73 9.59 -1.20
CA ILE A 13 55.32 10.70 -2.05
C ILE A 13 54.50 11.65 -1.18
N GLU A 14 55.09 12.77 -0.75
CA GLU A 14 54.31 13.88 -0.22
C GLU A 14 53.27 14.26 -1.28
N PRO A 15 51.97 14.27 -0.95
CA PRO A 15 50.97 14.67 -1.92
C PRO A 15 51.33 16.10 -2.32
N ALA A 16 51.70 16.26 -3.60
CA ALA A 16 51.94 17.57 -4.18
C ALA A 16 50.76 18.44 -3.77
N ARG A 17 51.03 19.38 -2.85
CA ARG A 17 50.03 20.30 -2.34
C ARG A 17 49.44 20.91 -3.60
N VAL A 18 48.17 20.61 -3.89
CA VAL A 18 47.46 21.33 -4.95
C VAL A 18 47.57 22.78 -4.51
N SER A 19 48.47 23.53 -5.17
CA SER A 19 48.71 24.91 -4.84
C SER A 19 47.37 25.65 -4.98
N ARG A 20 47.24 26.82 -4.37
CA ARG A 20 46.04 27.68 -4.50
C ARG A 20 45.83 28.06 -5.98
N GLY A 21 45.30 27.14 -6.75
CA GLY A 21 44.97 27.27 -8.16
C GLY A 21 43.46 27.26 -8.31
N VAL A 22 43.02 27.88 -9.40
CA VAL A 22 41.64 28.07 -9.89
C VAL A 22 40.70 26.88 -9.64
N TRP A 23 41.23 25.65 -9.58
CA TRP A 23 40.51 24.42 -9.23
C TRP A 23 39.91 24.39 -7.82
N LYS A 24 40.48 25.09 -6.83
CA LYS A 24 39.89 25.19 -5.47
C LYS A 24 38.60 26.02 -5.46
N ASP A 25 38.52 27.01 -6.35
CA ASP A 25 37.34 27.87 -6.53
C ASP A 25 36.35 27.28 -7.56
N GLN A 26 36.80 26.36 -8.42
CA GLN A 26 35.98 25.62 -9.38
C GLN A 26 35.51 24.24 -8.91
N LEU A 27 35.57 23.94 -7.59
CA LEU A 27 34.91 22.75 -7.04
C LEU A 27 33.38 22.92 -7.10
N LEU A 28 32.82 22.84 -8.30
CA LEU A 28 31.41 22.52 -8.58
C LEU A 28 30.96 21.33 -7.74
N VAL A 29 31.89 20.41 -7.46
CA VAL A 29 31.76 19.25 -6.57
C VAL A 29 31.41 19.64 -5.13
N ASP A 30 32.01 20.67 -4.53
CA ASP A 30 31.71 21.04 -3.14
C ASP A 30 30.33 21.74 -3.04
N ARG A 31 29.96 22.55 -4.04
CA ARG A 31 28.62 23.18 -4.10
C ARG A 31 27.52 22.17 -4.40
N SER A 32 27.73 21.25 -5.34
CA SER A 32 26.75 20.22 -5.69
C SER A 32 26.56 19.24 -4.54
N LEU A 33 27.63 18.80 -3.87
CA LEU A 33 27.55 17.92 -2.70
C LEU A 33 26.87 18.58 -1.51
N ARG A 34 27.07 19.88 -1.28
CA ARG A 34 26.35 20.60 -0.23
C ARG A 34 24.85 20.72 -0.56
N MET A 35 24.51 21.08 -1.80
CA MET A 35 23.10 21.15 -2.23
C MET A 35 22.40 19.78 -2.18
N MET A 36 23.08 18.72 -2.60
CA MET A 36 22.58 17.34 -2.46
C MET A 36 22.31 17.00 -0.99
N SER A 37 23.19 17.41 -0.07
CA SER A 37 23.04 17.08 1.36
C SER A 37 21.88 17.83 1.98
N LEU A 38 21.73 19.11 1.65
CA LEU A 38 20.61 19.94 2.09
C LEU A 38 19.28 19.36 1.60
N LEU A 39 19.21 18.95 0.32
CA LEU A 39 18.02 18.36 -0.25
C LEU A 39 17.66 17.03 0.44
N MET A 40 18.64 16.15 0.65
CA MET A 40 18.43 14.87 1.34
C MET A 40 18.03 15.07 2.81
N SER A 41 18.64 16.01 3.53
CA SER A 41 18.23 16.35 4.90
C SER A 41 16.82 16.93 4.95
N ALA A 42 16.45 17.78 3.99
CA ALA A 42 15.09 18.34 3.90
C ALA A 42 14.06 17.24 3.67
N PHE A 43 14.31 16.30 2.74
CA PHE A 43 13.43 15.15 2.50
C PHE A 43 13.33 14.22 3.72
N ALA A 44 14.44 13.97 4.41
CA ALA A 44 14.45 13.18 5.64
C ALA A 44 13.57 13.80 6.74
N ILE A 45 13.71 15.11 6.97
CA ILE A 45 12.91 15.85 7.96
C ILE A 45 11.43 15.83 7.56
N ALA A 46 11.12 16.10 6.29
CA ALA A 46 9.75 16.05 5.78
C ALA A 46 9.11 14.68 6.01
N MET A 47 9.83 13.58 5.74
CA MET A 47 9.34 12.22 5.99
C MET A 47 9.09 11.94 7.48
N LEU A 48 9.99 12.37 8.37
CA LEU A 48 9.79 12.22 9.82
C LEU A 48 8.56 13.00 10.31
N VAL A 49 8.34 14.22 9.80
CA VAL A 49 7.15 15.01 10.11
C VAL A 49 5.89 14.32 9.63
N VAL A 50 5.86 13.78 8.41
CA VAL A 50 4.71 13.03 7.88
C VAL A 50 4.42 11.78 8.73
N ILE A 51 5.45 11.01 9.10
CA ILE A 51 5.28 9.82 9.94
C ILE A 51 4.73 10.21 11.31
N ALA A 52 5.29 11.23 11.97
CA ALA A 52 4.86 11.66 13.29
C ALA A 52 3.42 12.20 13.30
N THR A 53 3.07 13.02 12.30
CA THR A 53 1.72 13.61 12.18
C THR A 53 0.64 12.58 11.84
N HIS A 54 0.98 11.52 11.10
CA HIS A 54 0.02 10.50 10.69
C HIS A 54 0.11 9.18 11.49
N ALA A 55 1.01 9.07 12.48
CA ALA A 55 1.23 7.84 13.25
C ALA A 55 -0.06 7.28 13.88
N GLN A 56 -0.88 8.13 14.49
CA GLN A 56 -2.16 7.73 15.09
C GLN A 56 -3.15 7.21 14.04
N THR A 57 -3.18 7.84 12.86
CA THR A 57 -4.04 7.43 11.74
C THR A 57 -3.63 6.05 11.23
N PHE A 58 -2.32 5.79 11.11
CA PHE A 58 -1.80 4.47 10.76
C PHE A 58 -2.08 3.43 11.84
N GLY A 59 -2.03 3.79 13.13
CA GLY A 59 -2.33 2.90 14.25
C GLY A 59 -3.81 2.50 14.37
N ASN A 60 -4.71 3.40 13.99
CA ASN A 60 -6.16 3.22 14.08
C ASN A 60 -6.80 2.59 12.83
N ARG A 61 -6.02 2.32 11.77
CA ARG A 61 -6.55 1.69 10.56
C ARG A 61 -7.11 0.30 10.86
N VAL A 62 -8.26 -0.01 10.28
CA VAL A 62 -8.93 -1.32 10.39
C VAL A 62 -8.11 -2.42 9.69
N ASN A 63 -7.42 -2.03 8.62
CA ASN A 63 -6.59 -2.87 7.75
C ASN A 63 -5.17 -3.08 8.31
N LYS A 64 -5.05 -3.56 9.55
CA LYS A 64 -3.72 -3.76 10.20
C LYS A 64 -2.90 -4.89 9.56
N PHE A 65 -3.56 -5.85 8.92
CA PHE A 65 -2.94 -7.04 8.32
C PHE A 65 -2.63 -6.92 6.82
N THR A 66 -2.67 -5.70 6.26
CA THR A 66 -2.31 -5.45 4.86
C THR A 66 -1.30 -4.31 4.74
N SER A 67 -0.41 -4.43 3.75
CA SER A 67 0.55 -3.38 3.36
C SER A 67 -0.06 -2.32 2.44
N SER A 68 -1.39 -2.35 2.26
CA SER A 68 -2.15 -1.42 1.43
C SER A 68 -2.75 -0.27 2.24
N VAL A 69 -2.52 0.95 1.79
CA VAL A 69 -3.09 2.18 2.36
C VAL A 69 -3.87 2.88 1.25
N GLY A 70 -5.18 2.99 1.45
CA GLY A 70 -6.08 3.71 0.54
C GLY A 70 -6.35 5.14 1.03
N GLY A 71 -6.38 6.09 0.10
CA GLY A 71 -6.90 7.43 0.33
C GLY A 71 -8.43 7.48 0.31
N ALA A 72 -8.96 8.70 0.39
CA ALA A 72 -10.41 8.93 0.29
C ALA A 72 -10.94 8.59 -1.13
N PRO A 73 -12.21 8.14 -1.24
CA PRO A 73 -12.87 7.96 -2.52
C PRO A 73 -12.98 9.29 -3.30
N GLN A 74 -12.70 9.24 -4.58
CA GLN A 74 -12.74 10.36 -5.53
C GLN A 74 -13.16 9.89 -6.92
N ASP A 75 -13.37 10.84 -7.82
CA ASP A 75 -13.58 10.56 -9.24
C ASP A 75 -12.39 9.78 -9.84
N CYS A 76 -12.69 8.80 -10.69
CA CYS A 76 -11.68 7.92 -11.27
C CYS A 76 -10.75 8.65 -12.26
N HIS A 77 -11.23 9.65 -12.99
CA HIS A 77 -10.35 10.45 -13.85
C HIS A 77 -9.41 11.32 -13.04
N ALA A 78 -9.92 11.98 -11.99
CA ALA A 78 -9.09 12.75 -11.07
C ALA A 78 -8.01 11.86 -10.41
N THR A 79 -8.41 10.70 -9.88
CA THR A 79 -7.49 9.75 -9.24
C THR A 79 -6.41 9.26 -10.21
N THR A 80 -6.78 8.98 -11.46
CA THR A 80 -5.83 8.52 -12.49
C THR A 80 -4.81 9.60 -12.84
N ARG A 81 -5.24 10.87 -13.01
CA ARG A 81 -4.31 11.98 -13.27
C ARG A 81 -3.35 12.19 -12.11
N THR A 82 -3.86 12.19 -10.88
CA THR A 82 -3.04 12.29 -9.67
C THR A 82 -2.05 11.12 -9.61
N ASN A 83 -2.48 9.91 -9.92
CA ASN A 83 -1.61 8.74 -9.94
C ASN A 83 -0.46 8.88 -10.95
N THR A 84 -0.74 9.32 -12.18
CA THR A 84 0.30 9.57 -13.18
C THR A 84 1.30 10.63 -12.72
N ALA A 85 0.81 11.73 -12.12
CA ALA A 85 1.68 12.78 -11.60
C ALA A 85 2.56 12.28 -10.43
N VAL A 86 1.97 11.54 -9.48
CA VAL A 86 2.71 10.96 -8.34
C VAL A 86 3.75 9.96 -8.82
N LEU A 87 3.40 9.06 -9.74
CA LEU A 87 4.36 8.10 -10.31
C LEU A 87 5.54 8.81 -10.98
N LEU A 88 5.28 9.89 -11.73
CA LEU A 88 6.35 10.69 -12.32
C LEU A 88 7.27 11.28 -11.25
N VAL A 89 6.71 11.91 -10.22
CA VAL A 89 7.48 12.50 -9.12
C VAL A 89 8.28 11.45 -8.36
N VAL A 90 7.66 10.31 -8.02
CA VAL A 90 8.33 9.21 -7.32
C VAL A 90 9.47 8.65 -8.15
N ASN A 91 9.30 8.47 -9.46
CA ASN A 91 10.37 7.98 -10.33
C ASN A 91 11.54 8.97 -10.42
N VAL A 92 11.27 10.26 -10.60
CA VAL A 92 12.32 11.30 -10.60
C VAL A 92 13.05 11.32 -9.27
N ALA A 93 12.32 11.33 -8.15
CA ALA A 93 12.90 11.31 -6.81
C ALA A 93 13.73 10.05 -6.56
N ALA A 94 13.25 8.88 -7.00
CA ALA A 94 13.96 7.61 -6.87
C ALA A 94 15.27 7.62 -7.66
N THR A 95 15.28 8.11 -8.91
CA THR A 95 16.50 8.24 -9.71
C THR A 95 17.49 9.21 -9.08
N MET A 96 17.01 10.35 -8.59
CA MET A 96 17.83 11.35 -7.90
C MET A 96 18.48 10.77 -6.63
N VAL A 97 17.70 10.08 -5.80
CA VAL A 97 18.17 9.46 -4.55
C VAL A 97 19.12 8.31 -4.84
N LEU A 98 18.86 7.47 -5.84
CA LEU A 98 19.80 6.43 -6.28
C LEU A 98 21.16 7.02 -6.67
N GLY A 99 21.16 8.09 -7.46
CA GLY A 99 22.40 8.78 -7.87
C GLY A 99 23.14 9.39 -6.66
N MET A 100 22.43 10.16 -5.85
CA MET A 100 23.00 10.81 -4.66
C MET A 100 23.51 9.82 -3.63
N SER A 101 22.74 8.77 -3.31
CA SER A 101 23.12 7.74 -2.34
C SER A 101 24.38 7.02 -2.78
N ASN A 102 24.53 6.68 -4.06
CA ASN A 102 25.76 6.06 -4.57
C ASN A 102 26.97 7.00 -4.42
N THR A 103 26.82 8.28 -4.75
CA THR A 103 27.90 9.28 -4.58
C THR A 103 28.28 9.45 -3.11
N TYR A 104 27.29 9.54 -2.21
CA TYR A 104 27.56 9.68 -0.78
C TYR A 104 28.20 8.44 -0.16
N GLN A 105 27.77 7.25 -0.58
CA GLN A 105 28.42 6.02 -0.16
C GLN A 105 29.89 6.05 -0.55
N GLN A 106 30.23 6.46 -1.78
CA GLN A 106 31.63 6.52 -2.24
C GLN A 106 32.43 7.50 -1.40
N ILE A 107 31.87 8.67 -1.09
CA ILE A 107 32.54 9.70 -0.28
C ILE A 107 32.75 9.22 1.16
N ILE A 108 31.73 8.64 1.78
CA ILE A 108 31.81 8.20 3.19
C ILE A 108 32.72 6.99 3.34
N THR A 109 32.76 6.08 2.37
CA THR A 109 33.65 4.91 2.40
C THR A 109 35.06 5.24 1.92
N SER A 110 35.25 6.35 1.18
CA SER A 110 36.58 6.77 0.72
C SER A 110 37.52 7.13 1.86
N LEU A 111 38.79 6.76 1.67
CA LEU A 111 39.90 7.13 2.55
C LEU A 111 40.27 8.59 2.31
N GLN A 112 40.55 9.34 3.37
CA GLN A 112 41.10 10.68 3.23
C GLN A 112 42.57 10.60 2.82
N THR A 113 43.11 11.68 2.25
CA THR A 113 44.54 11.75 1.89
C THR A 113 45.45 11.52 3.11
N SER A 114 45.02 11.95 4.29
CA SER A 114 45.73 11.67 5.55
C SER A 114 45.73 10.19 5.94
N ASP A 115 44.69 9.42 5.55
CA ASP A 115 44.58 8.00 5.88
C ASP A 115 45.43 7.11 4.95
N LEU A 116 45.92 7.64 3.83
CA LEU A 116 46.63 6.86 2.80
C LEU A 116 47.92 6.24 3.33
N ARG A 117 48.71 6.99 4.09
CA ARG A 117 49.98 6.49 4.66
C ARG A 117 49.71 5.35 5.64
N TYR A 118 48.79 5.55 6.58
CA TYR A 118 48.35 4.52 7.53
C TYR A 118 47.87 3.25 6.80
N MET A 119 47.10 3.43 5.73
CA MET A 119 46.55 2.33 4.94
C MET A 119 47.62 1.53 4.19
N LEU A 120 48.55 2.21 3.52
CA LEU A 120 49.66 1.57 2.81
C LEU A 120 50.61 0.86 3.78
N GLU A 121 50.88 1.45 4.95
CA GLU A 121 51.74 0.86 5.97
C GLU A 121 51.11 -0.39 6.62
N LYS A 122 49.79 -0.40 6.87
CA LYS A 122 49.13 -1.48 7.61
C LYS A 122 48.52 -2.58 6.74
N PHE A 123 48.03 -2.23 5.55
CA PHE A 123 47.27 -3.15 4.70
C PHE A 123 47.93 -3.41 3.34
N GLY A 124 49.01 -2.69 2.99
CA GLY A 124 49.79 -2.89 1.76
C GLY A 124 49.10 -2.44 0.46
N ASP A 125 47.77 -2.39 0.43
CA ASP A 125 46.96 -1.96 -0.71
C ASP A 125 45.74 -1.14 -0.26
N SER A 126 45.36 -0.16 -1.08
CA SER A 126 44.24 0.73 -0.87
C SER A 126 43.24 0.61 -2.01
N ARG A 127 42.11 -0.06 -1.73
CA ARG A 127 40.94 -0.08 -2.64
C ARG A 127 40.19 1.24 -2.56
N VAL A 128 40.74 2.29 -3.17
CA VAL A 128 40.10 3.61 -3.28
C VAL A 128 38.88 3.53 -4.21
N GLY A 129 37.78 4.18 -3.84
CA GLY A 129 36.59 4.31 -4.70
C GLY A 129 35.58 3.15 -4.64
N THR A 130 35.73 2.20 -3.71
CA THR A 130 34.75 1.11 -3.54
C THR A 130 33.65 1.48 -2.54
N ASN A 131 32.38 1.21 -2.89
CA ASN A 131 31.17 1.47 -2.08
C ASN A 131 30.99 0.53 -0.89
N SER A 132 32.05 -0.15 -0.45
CA SER A 132 31.95 -1.11 0.65
C SER A 132 31.87 -0.39 2.00
N PRO A 133 30.81 -0.59 2.81
CA PRO A 133 30.71 0.01 4.15
C PRO A 133 31.86 -0.43 5.06
N TRP A 134 32.44 -1.61 4.82
CA TRP A 134 33.58 -2.12 5.57
C TRP A 134 34.85 -1.28 5.40
N ASN A 135 34.95 -0.45 4.35
CA ASN A 135 36.07 0.47 4.20
C ASN A 135 36.06 1.58 5.26
N ILE A 136 34.94 1.86 5.91
CA ILE A 136 34.89 2.82 7.02
C ILE A 136 35.83 2.38 8.15
N ASN A 137 35.95 1.07 8.40
CA ASN A 137 36.82 0.53 9.46
C ASN A 137 38.31 0.71 9.17
N ARG A 138 38.66 1.02 7.93
CA ARG A 138 40.03 1.22 7.44
C ARG A 138 40.54 2.66 7.61
N LYS A 139 39.66 3.62 7.91
CA LYS A 139 40.06 5.01 8.20
C LYS A 139 40.89 5.09 9.48
N GLU A 140 41.85 6.02 9.58
CA GLU A 140 42.59 6.19 10.83
C GLU A 140 41.73 6.95 11.85
N LYS A 141 41.04 8.00 11.40
CA LYS A 141 40.22 8.91 12.23
C LYS A 141 38.80 9.03 11.70
N GLY A 142 37.87 9.45 12.56
CA GLY A 142 36.50 9.77 12.13
C GLY A 142 35.60 8.58 11.76
N LYS A 143 35.94 7.35 12.19
CA LYS A 143 35.14 6.14 11.95
C LYS A 143 33.69 6.28 12.43
N ALA A 144 33.50 6.74 13.66
CA ALA A 144 32.17 6.90 14.26
C ALA A 144 31.30 7.89 13.47
N LYS A 145 31.88 9.02 13.03
CA LYS A 145 31.18 10.01 12.20
C LYS A 145 30.81 9.44 10.83
N SER A 146 31.71 8.67 10.22
CA SER A 146 31.47 8.02 8.92
C SER A 146 30.37 6.95 9.03
N TRP A 147 30.37 6.14 10.10
CA TRP A 147 29.30 5.18 10.38
C TRP A 147 27.95 5.85 10.65
N ALA A 148 27.92 6.94 11.43
CA ALA A 148 26.70 7.70 11.67
C ALA A 148 26.13 8.29 10.37
N ALA A 149 26.98 8.86 9.51
CA ALA A 149 26.57 9.39 8.22
C ALA A 149 26.07 8.28 7.27
N TRP A 150 26.73 7.11 7.28
CA TRP A 150 26.30 5.95 6.50
C TRP A 150 24.93 5.44 6.96
N LEU A 151 24.72 5.30 8.27
CA LEU A 151 23.44 4.87 8.82
C LEU A 151 22.33 5.88 8.50
N LEU A 152 22.62 7.18 8.64
CA LEU A 152 21.68 8.24 8.27
C LEU A 152 21.27 8.14 6.80
N LEU A 153 22.21 7.87 5.88
CA LEU A 153 21.89 7.67 4.46
C LEU A 153 20.96 6.48 4.23
N VAL A 154 21.24 5.34 4.87
CA VAL A 154 20.38 4.15 4.75
C VAL A 154 18.97 4.46 5.27
N CYS A 155 18.86 5.06 6.46
CA CYS A 155 17.57 5.39 7.06
C CYS A 155 16.77 6.41 6.23
N THR A 156 17.44 7.31 5.52
CA THR A 156 16.77 8.37 4.74
C THR A 156 16.45 7.95 3.31
N SER A 157 17.20 7.03 2.70
CA SER A 157 16.92 6.53 1.35
C SER A 157 15.94 5.36 1.32
N LEU A 158 15.91 4.53 2.37
CA LEU A 158 15.08 3.32 2.45
C LEU A 158 13.57 3.58 2.26
N PRO A 159 12.95 4.64 2.82
CA PRO A 159 11.55 4.94 2.54
C PRO A 159 11.26 5.21 1.06
N ILE A 160 12.17 5.92 0.37
CA ILE A 160 12.02 6.26 -1.04
C ILE A 160 12.21 5.01 -1.91
N HIS A 161 13.18 4.14 -1.56
CA HIS A 161 13.32 2.84 -2.22
C HIS A 161 12.08 1.97 -2.04
N PHE A 162 11.46 1.97 -0.86
CA PHE A 162 10.21 1.23 -0.66
C PHE A 162 9.05 1.83 -1.44
N LEU A 163 8.95 3.16 -1.55
CA LEU A 163 7.93 3.82 -2.37
C LEU A 163 8.14 3.56 -3.87
N ALA A 164 9.38 3.60 -4.35
CA ALA A 164 9.72 3.27 -5.74
C ALA A 164 9.39 1.82 -6.08
N ASN A 165 9.54 0.91 -5.12
CA ASN A 165 9.16 -0.51 -5.24
C ASN A 165 7.70 -0.79 -4.82
N SER A 166 6.91 0.24 -4.50
CA SER A 166 5.52 0.08 -4.15
C SER A 166 4.62 0.12 -5.39
N LEU A 167 3.55 -0.66 -5.36
CA LEU A 167 2.48 -0.56 -6.34
C LEU A 167 1.59 0.62 -5.94
N VAL A 168 1.77 1.72 -6.66
CA VAL A 168 0.96 2.93 -6.54
C VAL A 168 -0.05 2.95 -7.68
N GLY A 169 -1.34 2.97 -7.37
CA GLY A 169 -2.36 2.91 -8.41
C GLY A 169 -3.76 3.28 -7.94
N PRO A 170 -4.65 3.64 -8.88
CA PRO A 170 -6.07 3.71 -8.59
C PRO A 170 -6.61 2.31 -8.28
N SER A 171 -7.52 2.24 -7.33
CA SER A 171 -8.33 1.05 -7.06
C SER A 171 -9.80 1.45 -7.03
N TYR A 172 -10.67 0.61 -7.57
CA TYR A 172 -12.10 0.82 -7.45
C TYR A 172 -12.54 0.72 -5.99
N VAL A 173 -13.43 1.60 -5.60
CA VAL A 173 -14.13 1.56 -4.32
C VAL A 173 -15.42 0.79 -4.56
N VAL A 174 -15.58 -0.30 -3.82
CA VAL A 174 -16.80 -1.07 -3.80
C VAL A 174 -17.39 -0.90 -2.40
N GLU A 175 -18.58 -0.33 -2.34
CA GLU A 175 -19.32 -0.06 -1.10
C GLU A 175 -20.70 -0.69 -1.19
N PRO A 176 -21.23 -1.20 -0.06
CA PRO A 176 -22.58 -1.71 -0.01
C PRO A 176 -23.58 -0.55 -0.20
N PRO A 177 -24.77 -0.80 -0.78
CA PRO A 177 -25.77 0.24 -0.95
C PRO A 177 -26.23 0.80 0.41
N PRO A 178 -26.22 2.13 0.60
CA PRO A 178 -26.46 2.73 1.93
C PRO A 178 -27.93 2.71 2.35
N THR A 179 -28.87 2.60 1.41
CA THR A 179 -30.31 2.62 1.69
C THR A 179 -30.92 1.29 1.35
N VAL A 180 -31.51 0.62 2.34
CA VAL A 180 -32.24 -0.63 2.17
C VAL A 180 -33.74 -0.38 2.33
N THR A 181 -34.54 -0.96 1.46
CA THR A 181 -36.01 -0.92 1.53
C THR A 181 -36.56 -2.32 1.54
N PHE A 182 -37.55 -2.57 2.40
CA PHE A 182 -38.23 -3.85 2.50
C PHE A 182 -39.49 -3.87 1.63
N ASN A 183 -39.68 -4.96 0.91
CA ASN A 183 -40.88 -5.24 0.14
C ASN A 183 -41.39 -6.63 0.51
N GLU A 184 -42.33 -6.68 1.46
CA GLU A 184 -42.97 -7.91 1.89
C GLU A 184 -44.01 -8.35 0.84
N THR A 185 -43.89 -9.57 0.33
CA THR A 185 -44.74 -10.10 -0.75
C THR A 185 -45.04 -11.59 -0.55
N THR A 186 -45.83 -12.19 -1.44
CA THR A 186 -46.07 -13.64 -1.42
C THR A 186 -44.90 -14.41 -2.04
N TYR A 187 -44.72 -15.67 -1.66
CA TYR A 187 -43.67 -16.53 -2.25
C TYR A 187 -43.66 -16.57 -3.79
N SER A 188 -44.84 -16.63 -4.42
CA SER A 188 -44.98 -16.61 -5.89
C SER A 188 -44.41 -15.33 -6.52
N GLU A 189 -44.52 -14.21 -5.82
CA GLU A 189 -44.06 -12.90 -6.27
C GLU A 189 -42.54 -12.74 -6.09
N VAL A 190 -41.97 -13.33 -5.04
CA VAL A 190 -40.51 -13.43 -4.87
C VAL A 190 -39.88 -14.22 -6.03
N ILE A 191 -40.47 -15.37 -6.39
CA ILE A 191 -39.99 -16.17 -7.55
C ILE A 191 -40.11 -15.36 -8.84
N ARG A 192 -41.25 -14.68 -9.04
CA ARG A 192 -41.47 -13.84 -10.22
C ARG A 192 -40.40 -12.77 -10.32
N THR A 193 -40.14 -12.06 -9.22
CA THR A 193 -39.08 -11.06 -9.10
C THR A 193 -37.72 -11.67 -9.46
N GLY A 194 -37.32 -12.78 -8.83
CA GLY A 194 -36.06 -13.46 -9.13
C GLY A 194 -35.89 -13.85 -10.61
N ARG A 195 -36.98 -14.18 -11.31
CA ARG A 195 -36.97 -14.54 -12.75
C ARG A 195 -37.01 -13.34 -13.69
N THR A 196 -37.87 -12.36 -13.43
CA THR A 196 -38.10 -11.20 -14.32
C THR A 196 -36.84 -10.35 -14.44
N TYR A 197 -36.10 -10.16 -13.34
CA TYR A 197 -34.93 -9.30 -13.35
C TYR A 197 -33.65 -9.95 -13.91
N ASN A 198 -33.65 -11.23 -14.26
CA ASN A 198 -32.57 -11.81 -15.07
C ASN A 198 -32.61 -11.34 -16.55
N SER A 199 -33.65 -10.63 -16.96
CA SER A 199 -33.92 -10.31 -18.37
C SER A 199 -33.93 -8.81 -18.73
N ILE A 200 -33.88 -7.92 -17.74
CA ILE A 200 -33.97 -6.46 -17.94
C ILE A 200 -32.77 -5.85 -17.23
N ASP A 201 -32.15 -4.84 -17.85
CA ASP A 201 -30.88 -4.13 -17.56
C ASP A 201 -30.71 -3.53 -16.13
N GLU A 202 -31.48 -4.01 -15.14
CA GLU A 202 -31.30 -3.76 -13.72
C GLU A 202 -30.48 -4.90 -13.09
N SER A 203 -29.33 -4.56 -12.50
CA SER A 203 -28.45 -5.51 -11.84
C SER A 203 -29.11 -6.08 -10.59
N VAL A 204 -29.54 -7.34 -10.64
CA VAL A 204 -30.12 -8.02 -9.47
C VAL A 204 -29.12 -8.96 -8.84
N ILE A 205 -29.09 -8.95 -7.51
CA ILE A 205 -28.27 -9.86 -6.72
C ILE A 205 -29.16 -11.06 -6.38
N VAL A 206 -29.28 -12.02 -7.31
CA VAL A 206 -30.13 -13.22 -7.17
C VAL A 206 -29.37 -14.41 -6.53
N SER A 207 -28.16 -14.21 -6.02
CA SER A 207 -27.36 -15.32 -5.50
C SER A 207 -27.84 -15.75 -4.11
N SER A 208 -28.23 -17.01 -3.96
CA SER A 208 -28.55 -17.65 -2.68
C SER A 208 -27.37 -17.61 -1.69
N SER A 209 -26.15 -17.52 -2.23
CA SER A 209 -24.90 -17.38 -1.49
C SER A 209 -24.50 -15.93 -1.18
N SER A 210 -25.33 -14.93 -1.54
CA SER A 210 -24.95 -13.53 -1.34
C SER A 210 -25.10 -13.09 0.11
N PHE A 211 -23.98 -12.77 0.76
CA PHE A 211 -23.98 -12.22 2.12
C PHE A 211 -24.50 -10.79 2.11
N LEU A 212 -24.18 -10.02 1.07
CA LEU A 212 -24.66 -8.65 0.92
C LEU A 212 -26.20 -8.56 0.95
N CYS A 213 -26.89 -9.48 0.25
CA CYS A 213 -28.34 -9.54 0.29
C CYS A 213 -28.88 -10.02 1.66
N TRP A 214 -28.24 -11.04 2.23
CA TRP A 214 -28.66 -11.60 3.51
C TRP A 214 -28.49 -10.63 4.68
N SER A 215 -27.37 -9.90 4.72
CA SER A 215 -27.14 -8.84 5.72
C SER A 215 -28.17 -7.73 5.61
N ALA A 216 -28.42 -7.22 4.39
CA ALA A 216 -29.46 -6.23 4.13
C ALA A 216 -30.84 -6.69 4.59
N PHE A 217 -31.18 -7.96 4.36
CA PHE A 217 -32.43 -8.55 4.83
C PHE A 217 -32.52 -8.59 6.37
N ARG A 218 -31.47 -9.08 7.04
CA ARG A 218 -31.51 -9.33 8.48
C ARG A 218 -31.38 -8.08 9.33
N THR A 219 -30.59 -7.09 8.91
CA THR A 219 -30.33 -5.90 9.72
C THR A 219 -30.99 -4.64 9.18
N GLY A 220 -31.44 -4.65 7.91
CA GLY A 220 -31.88 -3.42 7.25
C GLY A 220 -30.71 -2.54 6.79
N GLN A 221 -29.47 -3.01 6.89
CA GLN A 221 -28.29 -2.38 6.33
C GLN A 221 -27.48 -3.40 5.52
N ALA A 222 -27.07 -3.01 4.32
CA ALA A 222 -26.22 -3.87 3.49
C ALA A 222 -24.77 -3.80 3.99
N SER A 223 -24.12 -4.96 4.13
CA SER A 223 -22.73 -5.03 4.58
C SER A 223 -21.95 -6.13 3.84
N PHE A 224 -20.63 -5.95 3.74
CA PHE A 224 -19.74 -6.99 3.21
C PHE A 224 -19.28 -7.94 4.32
N PRO A 225 -19.05 -9.22 4.00
CA PRO A 225 -18.52 -10.16 4.97
C PRO A 225 -17.04 -9.86 5.28
N ARG A 226 -16.59 -10.20 6.48
CA ARG A 226 -15.18 -10.24 6.89
C ARG A 226 -14.41 -11.34 6.17
N SER A 227 -15.05 -12.49 5.93
CA SER A 227 -14.41 -13.58 5.18
C SER A 227 -14.10 -13.14 3.75
N THR A 228 -12.81 -13.14 3.40
CA THR A 228 -12.34 -12.76 2.06
C THR A 228 -12.88 -13.69 0.97
N MET A 229 -13.16 -14.95 1.31
CA MET A 229 -13.76 -15.92 0.38
C MET A 229 -15.20 -15.53 0.03
N LEU A 230 -16.02 -15.19 1.02
CA LEU A 230 -17.41 -14.77 0.81
C LEU A 230 -17.45 -13.40 0.14
N MET A 231 -16.57 -12.49 0.56
CA MET A 231 -16.46 -11.15 -0.02
C MET A 231 -16.12 -11.22 -1.51
N LYS A 232 -15.21 -12.11 -1.91
CA LYS A 232 -14.88 -12.32 -3.32
C LYS A 232 -16.11 -12.77 -4.12
N LYS A 233 -16.92 -13.70 -3.58
CA LYS A 233 -18.15 -14.15 -4.25
C LYS A 233 -19.16 -13.03 -4.43
N ASP A 234 -19.36 -12.20 -3.40
CA ASP A 234 -20.27 -11.04 -3.49
C ASP A 234 -19.75 -9.98 -4.44
N ILE A 235 -18.45 -9.66 -4.38
CA ILE A 235 -17.83 -8.71 -5.30
C ILE A 235 -17.94 -9.22 -6.73
N ASP A 236 -17.56 -10.47 -7.02
CA ASP A 236 -17.63 -11.05 -8.37
C ASP A 236 -19.07 -11.06 -8.90
N SER A 237 -20.06 -11.27 -8.02
CA SER A 237 -21.49 -11.20 -8.37
C SER A 237 -21.99 -9.77 -8.58
N ALA A 238 -21.41 -8.78 -7.88
CA ALA A 238 -21.74 -7.37 -7.99
C ALA A 238 -20.92 -6.63 -9.07
N ASN A 239 -19.84 -7.24 -9.60
CA ASN A 239 -18.84 -6.60 -10.44
C ASN A 239 -19.29 -6.46 -11.90
N GLN A 240 -20.31 -5.64 -12.13
CA GLN A 240 -20.55 -5.05 -13.44
C GLN A 240 -19.73 -3.76 -13.62
N GLY A 241 -18.40 -3.82 -13.43
CA GLY A 241 -17.51 -2.70 -13.77
C GLY A 241 -17.38 -1.57 -12.75
N GLY A 242 -17.24 -1.89 -11.44
CA GLY A 242 -16.94 -0.90 -10.41
C GLY A 242 -18.12 0.00 -10.02
N LEU A 243 -19.35 -0.43 -10.29
CA LEU A 243 -20.55 0.35 -10.02
C LEU A 243 -20.92 0.35 -8.54
N VAL A 244 -21.22 1.54 -8.03
CA VAL A 244 -21.81 1.73 -6.71
C VAL A 244 -23.30 1.93 -6.91
N TYR A 245 -24.13 1.32 -6.06
CA TYR A 245 -25.58 1.50 -6.09
C TYR A 245 -26.03 2.33 -4.89
N SER A 246 -26.98 3.23 -5.07
CA SER A 246 -27.43 4.08 -3.96
C SER A 246 -28.48 3.43 -3.09
N SER A 247 -29.19 2.43 -3.61
CA SER A 247 -30.25 1.75 -2.87
C SER A 247 -30.36 0.28 -3.23
N MET A 248 -30.83 -0.48 -2.25
CA MET A 248 -31.18 -1.89 -2.36
C MET A 248 -32.65 -2.06 -1.96
N SER A 249 -33.39 -2.88 -2.69
CA SER A 249 -34.73 -3.32 -2.32
C SER A 249 -34.72 -4.82 -2.09
N VAL A 250 -35.09 -5.21 -0.88
CA VAL A 250 -35.14 -6.60 -0.41
C VAL A 250 -36.59 -7.05 -0.51
N THR A 251 -36.87 -7.94 -1.46
CA THR A 251 -38.19 -8.55 -1.63
C THR A 251 -38.20 -9.92 -0.97
N TYR A 252 -39.11 -10.15 -0.02
CA TYR A 252 -39.16 -11.40 0.73
C TYR A 252 -40.57 -11.96 0.89
N ALA A 253 -40.64 -13.28 1.12
CA ALA A 253 -41.87 -14.05 1.26
C ALA A 253 -42.43 -13.89 2.68
N LYS A 254 -43.64 -13.35 2.77
CA LYS A 254 -44.33 -13.07 4.03
C LYS A 254 -44.53 -14.33 4.88
N GLU A 255 -44.75 -15.46 4.22
CA GLU A 255 -45.14 -16.71 4.86
C GLU A 255 -44.03 -17.28 5.75
N ASN A 256 -42.77 -17.10 5.35
CA ASN A 256 -41.63 -17.75 6.00
C ASN A 256 -40.62 -16.77 6.62
N CYS A 257 -40.55 -15.52 6.13
CA CYS A 257 -39.43 -14.62 6.40
C CYS A 257 -39.77 -13.36 7.19
N SER A 258 -41.06 -13.01 7.37
CA SER A 258 -41.45 -11.74 8.02
C SER A 258 -40.91 -11.56 9.44
N GLY A 259 -40.77 -12.64 10.21
CA GLY A 259 -40.22 -12.59 11.57
C GLY A 259 -38.71 -12.37 11.64
N LEU A 260 -38.01 -12.33 10.50
CA LEU A 260 -36.54 -12.24 10.42
C LEU A 260 -36.06 -10.94 9.76
N ALA A 261 -36.94 -10.20 9.08
CA ALA A 261 -36.59 -8.97 8.37
C ALA A 261 -36.25 -7.86 9.37
N GLY A 262 -35.02 -7.32 9.30
CA GLY A 262 -34.58 -6.21 10.14
C GLY A 262 -34.55 -6.49 11.65
N THR A 263 -34.54 -7.76 12.07
CA THR A 263 -34.55 -8.14 13.49
C THR A 263 -33.17 -8.34 14.09
N TRP A 264 -32.13 -8.34 13.27
CA TRP A 264 -30.76 -8.57 13.69
C TRP A 264 -30.04 -7.25 13.96
N ASP A 265 -29.29 -7.19 15.06
CA ASP A 265 -28.53 -5.99 15.44
C ASP A 265 -27.38 -5.75 14.46
N ASP A 266 -27.32 -4.53 13.90
CA ASP A 266 -26.24 -4.06 13.02
C ASP A 266 -24.85 -4.22 13.66
N SER A 267 -24.75 -4.14 14.99
CA SER A 267 -23.48 -4.33 15.71
C SER A 267 -22.98 -5.79 15.70
N LEU A 268 -23.84 -6.74 15.31
CA LEU A 268 -23.59 -8.18 15.29
C LEU A 268 -23.65 -8.78 13.88
N VAL A 269 -23.50 -7.97 12.83
CA VAL A 269 -23.50 -8.43 11.42
C VAL A 269 -22.52 -9.57 11.18
N ASP A 270 -21.37 -9.59 11.87
CA ASP A 270 -20.38 -10.67 11.75
C ASP A 270 -20.94 -12.04 12.16
N GLY A 271 -21.94 -12.05 13.05
CA GLY A 271 -22.65 -13.25 13.49
C GLY A 271 -23.53 -13.87 12.41
N LEU A 272 -23.72 -13.21 11.26
CA LEU A 272 -24.48 -13.74 10.13
C LEU A 272 -23.65 -14.68 9.25
N GLU A 273 -22.32 -14.53 9.19
CA GLU A 273 -21.48 -15.40 8.33
C GLU A 273 -21.60 -16.90 8.66
N PRO A 274 -21.65 -17.32 9.94
CA PRO A 274 -21.86 -18.72 10.30
C PRO A 274 -23.22 -19.31 9.87
N THR A 275 -24.19 -18.47 9.48
CA THR A 275 -25.48 -18.95 8.96
C THR A 275 -25.39 -19.44 7.51
N TYR A 276 -24.22 -19.27 6.87
CA TYR A 276 -23.91 -19.86 5.58
C TYR A 276 -23.78 -21.38 5.69
N LYS A 277 -24.64 -22.12 5.01
CA LYS A 277 -24.63 -23.58 4.96
C LYS A 277 -24.39 -24.06 3.54
N LEU A 278 -23.65 -25.16 3.40
CA LEU A 278 -23.54 -25.88 2.14
C LEU A 278 -24.74 -26.83 2.03
N ASP A 279 -25.43 -26.80 0.89
CA ASP A 279 -26.45 -27.79 0.57
C ASP A 279 -25.82 -29.12 0.12
N ALA A 280 -26.67 -30.12 -0.13
CA ALA A 280 -26.25 -31.45 -0.58
C ALA A 280 -25.52 -31.45 -1.94
N GLY A 281 -25.65 -30.38 -2.73
CA GLY A 281 -24.96 -30.18 -4.01
C GLY A 281 -23.69 -29.35 -3.91
N ASN A 282 -23.19 -29.05 -2.70
CA ASN A 282 -22.11 -28.09 -2.43
C ASN A 282 -22.40 -26.65 -2.88
N SER A 283 -23.67 -26.32 -3.11
CA SER A 283 -24.13 -24.97 -3.35
C SER A 283 -24.36 -24.30 -1.98
N GLY A 284 -23.70 -23.16 -1.76
CA GLY A 284 -23.78 -22.46 -0.48
C GLY A 284 -24.99 -21.54 -0.42
N GLN A 285 -25.68 -21.53 0.71
CA GLN A 285 -26.87 -20.71 0.91
C GLN A 285 -26.97 -20.22 2.35
N TYR A 286 -27.55 -19.04 2.50
CA TYR A 286 -27.97 -18.51 3.80
C TYR A 286 -29.38 -19.02 4.13
N VAL A 287 -29.56 -19.63 5.31
CA VAL A 287 -30.83 -20.24 5.72
C VAL A 287 -31.06 -20.13 7.22
N GLU A 288 -32.29 -19.76 7.60
CA GLU A 288 -32.77 -19.80 8.98
C GLU A 288 -34.24 -20.26 9.00
N GLY A 289 -34.48 -21.42 9.62
CA GLY A 289 -35.79 -22.09 9.52
C GLY A 289 -36.17 -22.35 8.06
N ASP A 290 -37.39 -21.96 7.70
CA ASP A 290 -37.94 -22.09 6.34
C ASP A 290 -37.67 -20.86 5.45
N CYS A 291 -36.85 -19.90 5.93
CA CYS A 291 -36.46 -18.72 5.18
C CYS A 291 -35.07 -18.91 4.54
N ILE A 292 -35.04 -19.06 3.22
CA ILE A 292 -33.83 -19.33 2.45
C ILE A 292 -33.52 -18.16 1.53
N ASN A 293 -32.28 -17.66 1.57
CA ASN A 293 -31.83 -16.60 0.66
C ASN A 293 -31.80 -17.09 -0.80
N GLY A 294 -32.20 -16.24 -1.74
CA GLY A 294 -32.35 -16.58 -3.16
C GLY A 294 -33.62 -17.36 -3.53
N GLN A 295 -34.36 -17.91 -2.54
CA GLN A 295 -35.67 -18.55 -2.77
C GLN A 295 -36.81 -17.75 -2.15
N ASN A 296 -36.67 -17.40 -0.87
CA ASN A 296 -37.66 -16.63 -0.11
C ASN A 296 -37.26 -15.16 0.03
N VAL A 297 -36.00 -14.82 -0.27
CA VAL A 297 -35.46 -13.45 -0.21
C VAL A 297 -34.69 -13.17 -1.49
N VAL A 298 -34.98 -12.06 -2.15
CA VAL A 298 -34.29 -11.60 -3.37
C VAL A 298 -33.98 -10.12 -3.22
N CYS A 299 -32.74 -9.73 -3.53
CA CYS A 299 -32.30 -8.34 -3.46
C CYS A 299 -32.08 -7.75 -4.85
N THR A 300 -32.71 -6.60 -5.09
CA THR A 300 -32.50 -5.79 -6.30
C THR A 300 -31.69 -4.55 -5.90
N VAL A 301 -30.68 -4.18 -6.68
CA VAL A 301 -29.96 -2.92 -6.47
C VAL A 301 -30.36 -1.92 -7.54
N ARG A 302 -30.54 -0.66 -7.13
CA ARG A 302 -31.08 0.41 -7.97
C ARG A 302 -30.18 1.63 -7.96
N SER A 303 -30.45 2.53 -8.90
CA SER A 303 -29.82 3.86 -8.95
C SER A 303 -28.29 3.76 -9.03
N LYS A 304 -27.83 3.20 -10.16
CA LYS A 304 -26.43 3.08 -10.53
C LYS A 304 -25.73 4.43 -10.47
N LYS A 305 -24.68 4.51 -9.67
CA LYS A 305 -23.79 5.67 -9.57
C LYS A 305 -22.51 5.42 -10.37
N PRO A 306 -21.84 6.48 -10.84
CA PRO A 306 -20.52 6.35 -11.43
C PRO A 306 -19.56 5.68 -10.44
N ALA A 307 -18.65 4.86 -10.98
CA ALA A 307 -17.62 4.21 -10.20
C ALA A 307 -16.78 5.25 -9.44
N GLN A 308 -16.49 4.97 -8.18
CA GLN A 308 -15.53 5.75 -7.40
C GLN A 308 -14.21 5.01 -7.36
N CYS A 309 -13.13 5.77 -7.39
CA CYS A 309 -11.78 5.26 -7.24
C CYS A 309 -11.14 5.85 -6.00
N ARG A 310 -10.21 5.11 -5.42
CA ARG A 310 -9.30 5.64 -4.40
C ARG A 310 -7.88 5.41 -4.83
N PHE A 311 -7.04 6.38 -4.53
CA PHE A 311 -5.60 6.22 -4.65
C PHE A 311 -5.12 5.20 -3.61
N ASN A 312 -4.35 4.21 -4.04
CA ASN A 312 -3.87 3.16 -3.16
C ASN A 312 -2.37 2.97 -3.34
N VAL A 313 -1.67 2.86 -2.21
CA VAL A 313 -0.27 2.51 -2.16
C VAL A 313 -0.16 1.15 -1.49
N ARG A 314 0.37 0.16 -2.21
CA ARG A 314 0.66 -1.18 -1.69
C ARG A 314 2.15 -1.41 -1.73
N MET A 315 2.76 -1.60 -0.57
CA MET A 315 4.17 -1.97 -0.51
C MET A 315 4.31 -3.42 -0.97
N ASN A 316 5.00 -3.63 -2.10
CA ASN A 316 5.09 -4.92 -2.77
C ASN A 316 6.27 -5.78 -2.25
N ALA A 317 7.23 -5.17 -1.53
CA ALA A 317 8.41 -5.85 -1.02
C ALA A 317 8.76 -5.37 0.39
N ALA A 318 8.36 -6.17 1.37
CA ALA A 318 8.97 -6.26 2.69
C ALA A 318 8.90 -7.73 3.17
N PHE A 319 9.21 -8.67 2.27
CA PHE A 319 9.39 -10.10 2.54
C PHE A 319 10.44 -10.65 1.59
#